data_AF-B5GBB1-F1
#
_entry.id   AF-B5GBB1-F1
#
_cell.length_a   1.000
_cell.length_b   1.000
_cell.length_c   1.000
_cell.angle_alpha   90.00
_cell.angle_beta   90.00
_cell.angle_gamma   90.00
#
_symmetry.space_group_name_H-M   'P 1'
#
loop_
_entity.id
_entity.type
_entity.pdbx_description
1 polymer ?
#
loop_
_entity_poly.entity_id
_entity_poly.type
_entity_poly.pdbx_seq_one_letter_code
_entity_poly.pdbx_strand_id
1 'polypeptide(L)'
;MDVPYVNADNNDHPACGICPAKRLPRAGFVVYDRPNREAPFNPDDGYRYTSDGTPACVHPHKLGIEPERFAPAPEPVAQGQAEPTPTRRRWWRR
;
A
#
# COMPACT_ATOMS: atom_id res chain seq x y z
N MET A 1 -24.24 -8.12 -9.64
CA MET A 1 -22.79 -8.20 -9.39
C MET A 1 -22.36 -6.81 -9.01
N ASP A 2 -21.83 -6.63 -7.81
CA ASP A 2 -21.38 -5.31 -7.36
C ASP A 2 -20.19 -4.88 -8.22
N VAL A 3 -20.27 -3.69 -8.81
CA VAL A 3 -19.23 -3.18 -9.70
C VAL A 3 -18.02 -2.71 -8.89
N PRO A 4 -16.79 -2.83 -9.41
CA PRO A 4 -15.62 -2.26 -8.76
C PRO A 4 -15.81 -0.77 -8.45
N TYR A 5 -15.25 -0.31 -7.33
CA TYR A 5 -15.37 1.10 -6.93
C TYR A 5 -14.75 2.04 -7.97
N VAL A 6 -13.63 1.65 -8.57
CA VAL A 6 -13.06 2.32 -9.73
C VAL A 6 -12.90 1.32 -10.87
N ASN A 7 -13.32 1.71 -12.07
CA ASN A 7 -13.09 0.90 -13.26
C ASN A 7 -11.65 1.12 -13.73
N ALA A 8 -10.91 0.04 -13.96
CA ALA A 8 -9.52 0.13 -14.46
C ALA A 8 -9.42 0.87 -15.81
N ASP A 9 -10.52 0.88 -16.58
CA ASP A 9 -10.64 1.56 -17.88
C ASP A 9 -11.09 3.03 -17.75
N ASN A 10 -11.60 3.46 -16.59
CA ASN A 10 -12.02 4.83 -16.36
C ASN A 10 -10.93 5.63 -15.64
N ASN A 11 -10.37 6.61 -16.33
CA ASN A 11 -9.11 7.29 -15.99
C ASN A 11 -9.29 8.47 -15.01
N ASP A 12 -10.49 8.70 -14.48
CA ASP A 12 -10.80 9.84 -13.61
C ASP A 12 -10.08 9.78 -12.24
N HIS A 13 -9.64 8.57 -11.81
CA HIS A 13 -8.83 8.40 -10.60
C HIS A 13 -7.70 7.37 -10.82
N PRO A 14 -6.41 7.75 -10.74
CA PRO A 14 -5.28 6.86 -11.05
C PRO A 14 -4.98 5.92 -9.88
N ALA A 15 -5.93 5.04 -9.55
CA ALA A 15 -5.70 3.96 -8.60
C ALA A 15 -4.48 3.13 -9.04
N CYS A 16 -3.62 2.75 -8.08
CA CYS A 16 -2.43 1.95 -8.38
C CYS A 16 -2.81 0.58 -8.95
N GLY A 17 -1.86 -0.09 -9.64
CA GLY A 17 -2.10 -1.38 -10.30
C GLY A 17 -2.67 -2.47 -9.39
N ILE A 18 -2.28 -2.47 -8.12
CA ILE A 18 -2.70 -3.43 -7.08
C ILE A 18 -3.78 -2.87 -6.15
N CYS A 19 -4.46 -1.77 -6.52
CA CYS A 19 -5.47 -1.18 -5.65
C CYS A 19 -6.69 -2.12 -5.49
N PRO A 20 -7.17 -2.37 -4.26
CA PRO A 20 -8.41 -3.14 -4.05
C PRO A 20 -9.60 -2.57 -4.81
N ALA A 21 -9.69 -1.24 -4.94
CA ALA A 21 -10.77 -0.55 -5.63
C ALA A 21 -10.95 -0.94 -7.11
N LYS A 22 -9.92 -1.49 -7.77
CA LYS A 22 -10.00 -1.96 -9.16
C LYS A 22 -10.76 -3.28 -9.32
N ARG A 23 -10.94 -4.03 -8.22
CA ARG A 23 -11.55 -5.37 -8.24
C ARG A 23 -12.70 -5.51 -7.26
N LEU A 24 -12.73 -4.68 -6.22
CA LEU A 24 -13.69 -4.74 -5.14
C LEU A 24 -14.60 -3.50 -5.14
N PRO A 25 -15.84 -3.66 -4.71
CA PRO A 25 -16.71 -2.53 -4.45
C PRO A 25 -16.23 -1.72 -3.25
N ARG A 26 -16.78 -0.52 -3.05
CA ARG A 26 -16.31 0.39 -2.00
C ARG A 26 -16.34 -0.24 -0.61
N ALA A 27 -17.41 -0.97 -0.30
CA ALA A 27 -17.59 -1.62 1.00
C ALA A 27 -16.66 -2.82 1.22
N GLY A 28 -15.97 -3.31 0.18
CA GLY A 28 -15.09 -4.48 0.24
C GLY A 28 -13.68 -4.19 0.70
N PHE A 29 -13.33 -2.94 1.02
CA PHE A 29 -12.00 -2.57 1.50
C PHE A 29 -12.05 -1.32 2.40
N VAL A 30 -11.00 -1.13 3.18
CA VAL A 30 -10.77 0.08 3.98
C VAL A 30 -9.59 0.89 3.45
N VAL A 31 -9.55 2.18 3.77
CA VAL A 31 -8.46 3.09 3.40
C VAL A 31 -7.77 3.60 4.65
N TYR A 32 -6.47 3.33 4.73
CA TYR A 32 -5.57 3.93 5.70
C TYR A 32 -4.91 5.20 5.14
N ASP A 33 -4.56 6.14 6.01
CA ASP A 33 -3.80 7.34 5.67
C ASP A 33 -2.39 7.03 5.12
N ARG A 34 -1.76 5.96 5.63
CA ARG A 34 -0.42 5.51 5.22
C ARG A 34 -0.18 4.01 5.48
N PRO A 35 0.86 3.41 4.86
CA PRO A 35 1.29 2.06 5.18
C PRO A 35 1.59 1.86 6.66
N ASN A 36 1.17 0.72 7.20
CA ASN A 36 1.36 0.39 8.61
C ASN A 36 1.43 -1.12 8.84
N ARG A 37 1.81 -1.51 10.06
CA ARG A 37 2.03 -2.92 10.45
C ARG A 37 0.74 -3.68 10.77
N GLU A 38 -0.34 -2.98 11.11
CA GLU A 38 -1.66 -3.58 11.34
C GLU A 38 -2.31 -4.05 10.03
N ALA A 39 -1.85 -3.49 8.90
CA ALA A 39 -2.22 -3.88 7.55
C ALA A 39 -1.00 -4.28 6.69
N PRO A 40 -0.35 -5.42 6.99
CA PRO A 40 0.82 -5.88 6.25
C PRO A 40 0.47 -6.20 4.79
N PHE A 41 1.47 -6.07 3.91
CA PHE A 41 1.36 -6.43 2.50
C PHE A 41 1.47 -7.95 2.33
N ASN A 42 0.51 -8.53 1.61
CA ASN A 42 0.51 -9.93 1.19
C ASN A 42 1.10 -10.05 -0.23
N PRO A 43 2.25 -10.72 -0.41
CA PRO A 43 2.86 -10.89 -1.73
C PRO A 43 2.10 -11.85 -2.64
N ASP A 44 1.24 -12.72 -2.12
CA ASP A 44 0.54 -13.74 -2.92
C ASP A 44 -0.52 -13.12 -3.83
N ASP A 45 -1.16 -12.04 -3.39
CA ASP A 45 -2.25 -11.37 -4.14
C ASP A 45 -2.01 -9.86 -4.36
N GLY A 46 -1.02 -9.27 -3.69
CA GLY A 46 -0.66 -7.86 -3.82
C GLY A 46 -1.52 -6.90 -3.00
N TYR A 47 -2.36 -7.39 -2.08
CA TYR A 47 -3.14 -6.54 -1.18
C TYR A 47 -2.48 -6.36 0.18
N ARG A 48 -2.97 -5.36 0.93
CA ARG A 48 -2.73 -5.26 2.36
C ARG A 48 -3.97 -5.72 3.08
N TYR A 49 -3.83 -6.31 4.27
CA TYR A 49 -4.96 -6.87 5.01
C TYR A 49 -4.97 -6.42 6.44
N THR A 50 -6.11 -5.93 6.91
CA THR A 50 -6.35 -5.72 8.32
C THR A 50 -6.34 -7.05 9.09
N SER A 51 -6.30 -7.00 10.43
CA SER A 51 -6.35 -8.19 11.28
C SER A 51 -7.61 -9.05 11.09
N ASP A 52 -8.72 -8.45 10.65
CA ASP A 52 -9.98 -9.12 10.30
C ASP A 52 -10.01 -9.67 8.86
N GLY A 53 -8.92 -9.54 8.09
CA GLY A 53 -8.84 -10.03 6.72
C GLY A 53 -9.48 -9.12 5.67
N THR A 54 -9.84 -7.88 6.04
CA THR A 54 -10.37 -6.89 5.09
C THR A 54 -9.22 -6.29 4.27
N PRO A 55 -9.30 -6.28 2.92
CA PRO A 55 -8.33 -5.60 2.07
C PRO A 55 -8.20 -4.11 2.42
N ALA A 56 -6.98 -3.58 2.34
CA ALA A 56 -6.64 -2.21 2.70
C ALA A 56 -5.92 -1.48 1.56
N CYS A 57 -6.40 -0.30 1.22
CA CYS A 57 -5.66 0.70 0.44
C CYS A 57 -4.94 1.67 1.40
N VAL A 58 -3.80 2.20 0.97
CA VAL A 58 -2.98 3.16 1.73
C VAL A 58 -2.78 4.47 0.97
N HIS A 59 -3.61 4.70 -0.05
CA HIS A 59 -3.51 5.84 -0.96
C HIS A 59 -4.85 6.58 -1.08
N PRO A 60 -5.34 7.24 -0.01
CA PRO A 60 -6.60 7.99 -0.03
C PRO A 60 -6.65 9.04 -1.14
N HIS A 61 -5.53 9.75 -1.36
CA HIS A 61 -5.39 10.74 -2.44
C HIS A 61 -5.59 10.16 -3.85
N LYS A 62 -5.25 8.89 -4.09
CA LYS A 62 -5.48 8.24 -5.40
C LYS A 62 -6.94 7.89 -5.63
N LEU A 63 -7.71 7.76 -4.55
CA LEU A 63 -9.13 7.43 -4.58
C LEU A 63 -10.03 8.67 -4.42
N GLY A 64 -9.45 9.83 -4.11
CA GLY A 64 -10.21 11.07 -3.88
C GLY A 64 -11.09 11.02 -2.64
N ILE A 65 -10.73 10.23 -1.62
CA ILE A 65 -11.52 10.08 -0.38
C ILE A 65 -10.66 10.34 0.85
N GLU A 66 -11.31 10.67 1.96
CA GLU A 66 -10.66 10.71 3.27
C GLU A 66 -10.34 9.31 3.78
N PRO A 67 -9.25 9.13 4.56
CA PRO A 67 -8.95 7.85 5.17
C PRO A 67 -9.96 7.49 6.25
N GLU A 68 -10.39 6.22 6.29
CA GLU A 68 -11.26 5.71 7.36
C GLU A 68 -10.46 5.26 8.60
N ARG A 69 -9.18 4.92 8.41
CA ARG A 69 -8.30 4.44 9.47
C ARG A 69 -6.99 5.20 9.45
N PHE A 70 -6.45 5.45 10.63
CA PHE A 70 -5.16 6.12 10.79
C PHE A 70 -4.14 5.12 11.32
N ALA A 71 -3.00 5.05 10.62
CA ALA A 71 -1.89 4.22 11.04
C ALA A 71 -1.39 4.66 12.43
N PRO A 72 -1.08 3.70 13.32
CA PRO A 72 -0.52 4.00 14.63
C PRO A 72 0.83 4.72 14.50
N ALA A 73 1.18 5.51 15.51
CA ALA A 73 2.46 6.22 15.54
C ALA A 73 3.62 5.25 15.24
N PRO A 74 4.62 5.67 14.44
CA PRO A 74 5.74 4.79 14.12
C PRO A 74 6.46 4.38 15.40
N GLU A 75 6.83 3.10 15.48
CA GLU A 75 7.69 2.63 16.57
C GLU A 75 9.04 3.38 16.52
N PRO A 76 9.61 3.77 17.67
CA PRO A 76 10.92 4.39 17.70
C PRO A 76 11.94 3.40 17.14
N VAL A 77 12.58 3.77 16.03
CA VAL A 77 13.67 2.98 15.46
C VAL A 77 14.90 3.13 16.34
N ALA A 78 15.46 2.02 16.80
CA ALA A 78 16.76 2.05 17.48
C ALA A 78 17.79 2.64 16.51
N GLN A 79 18.38 3.77 16.87
CA GLN A 79 19.42 4.42 16.08
C GLN A 79 20.73 3.63 16.20
N GLY A 80 20.77 2.44 15.60
CA GLY A 80 22.02 1.72 15.37
C GLY A 80 22.74 2.42 14.22
N GLN A 81 23.94 2.95 14.49
CA GLN A 81 24.83 3.44 13.44
C GLN A 81 25.18 2.26 12.52
N ALA A 82 24.43 2.06 11.45
CA ALA A 82 24.85 1.18 10.38
C ALA A 82 26.07 1.82 9.71
N GLU A 83 27.27 1.32 10.01
CA GLU A 83 28.46 1.72 9.26
C GLU A 83 28.21 1.40 7.78
N PRO A 84 28.35 2.39 6.88
CA PRO A 84 28.16 2.14 5.46
C PRO A 84 29.21 1.14 5.00
N THR A 85 28.78 -0.07 4.63
CA THR A 85 29.68 -1.07 4.04
C THR A 85 30.08 -0.58 2.65
N PRO A 86 31.39 -0.39 2.36
CA PRO A 86 31.81 0.10 1.05
C PRO A 86 31.54 -0.95 -0.02
N THR A 87 30.56 -0.70 -0.90
CA THR A 87 30.33 -1.50 -2.10
C THR A 87 31.45 -1.25 -3.10
N ARG A 88 32.34 -2.24 -3.31
CA ARG A 88 33.34 -2.20 -4.37
C ARG A 88 32.65 -2.34 -5.73
N ARG A 89 32.40 -1.21 -6.39
CA ARG A 89 31.99 -1.16 -7.80
C ARG A 89 33.14 -1.71 -8.67
N ARG A 90 33.08 -2.98 -9.07
CA ARG A 90 33.93 -3.54 -10.12
C ARG A 90 33.31 -3.20 -11.47
N TRP A 91 33.62 -2.01 -11.94
CA TRP A 91 33.15 -1.46 -13.20
C TRP A 91 34.21 -1.68 -14.29
N TRP A 92 33.87 -2.58 -15.23
CA TRP A 92 34.35 -2.75 -16.62
C TRP A 92 35.86 -2.95 -16.89
N ARG A 93 36.23 -4.21 -17.23
CA ARG A 93 37.27 -4.51 -18.24
C ARG A 93 36.58 -5.21 -19.41
N ARG A 94 36.30 -4.48 -20.49
CA ARG A 94 36.35 -5.03 -21.85
C ARG A 94 36.52 -3.89 -22.85
#